data_AF-Q5ILJ2-F1
#
_entry.id   AF-Q5ILJ2-F1
#
_cell.length_a   1.000
_cell.length_b   1.000
_cell.length_c   1.000
_cell.angle_alpha   90.00
_cell.angle_beta   90.00
_cell.angle_gamma   90.00
#
_symmetry.space_group_name_H-M   'P 1'
#
loop_
_entity.id
_entity.type
_entity.pdbx_description
1 polymer ?
#
loop_
_entity_poly.entity_id
_entity_poly.type
_entity_poly.pdbx_seq_one_letter_code
_entity_poly.pdbx_strand_id
1 'polypeptide(L)'
;MNILKKIEIQEKKNENKVKIKRGRIIKIGLYDRKEPIIGIGLKNKKNKIGLKISKRRAKVIFYIPRRGHMIKEINVFWDKKKN
;
A
#
# COMPACT_ATOMS: atom_id res chain seq x y z
N MET A 1 8.63 15.13 25.65
CA MET A 1 8.14 14.35 24.48
C MET A 1 7.80 12.93 24.94
N ASN A 2 6.54 12.48 24.80
CA ASN A 2 6.07 11.17 25.27
C ASN A 2 6.79 10.01 24.55
N ILE A 3 7.04 8.89 25.24
CA ILE A 3 7.61 7.64 24.70
C ILE A 3 6.82 7.14 23.48
N LEU A 4 5.49 7.21 23.52
CA LEU A 4 4.66 6.83 22.37
C LEU A 4 4.94 7.71 21.13
N LYS A 5 5.19 9.01 21.34
CA LYS A 5 5.58 9.92 20.24
C LYS A 5 6.96 9.59 19.68
N LYS A 6 7.91 9.15 20.52
CA LYS A 6 9.24 8.73 20.06
C LYS A 6 9.16 7.49 19.15
N ILE A 7 8.38 6.49 19.57
CA ILE A 7 8.13 5.27 18.79
C ILE A 7 7.45 5.63 17.45
N GLU A 8 6.43 6.49 17.47
CA GLU A 8 5.73 6.90 16.24
C GLU A 8 6.64 7.63 15.24
N ILE A 9 7.56 8.48 15.72
CA ILE A 9 8.55 9.17 14.87
C ILE A 9 9.51 8.17 14.23
N GLN A 10 9.95 7.16 14.99
CA GLN A 10 10.83 6.12 14.49
C GLN A 10 10.13 5.28 13.41
N GLU A 11 8.87 4.88 13.60
CA GLU A 11 8.10 4.15 12.59
C GLU A 11 7.82 5.00 11.33
N LYS A 12 7.62 6.31 11.47
CA LYS A 12 7.45 7.23 10.32
C LYS A 12 8.68 7.25 9.41
N LYS A 13 9.89 7.11 9.95
CA LYS A 13 11.12 7.05 9.13
C LYS A 13 11.13 5.83 8.21
N ASN A 14 10.48 4.74 8.63
CA ASN A 14 10.36 3.50 7.87
C ASN A 14 9.14 3.48 6.92
N GLU A 15 8.41 4.60 6.81
CA GLU A 15 7.24 4.66 5.94
C GLU A 15 7.66 4.72 4.47
N ASN A 16 7.19 3.75 3.68
CA ASN A 16 7.36 3.77 2.23
C ASN A 16 6.65 4.99 1.63
N LYS A 17 7.43 5.96 1.13
CA LYS A 17 6.95 7.25 0.58
C LYS A 17 6.25 7.12 -0.78
N VAL A 18 5.98 5.91 -1.27
CA VAL A 18 5.35 5.67 -2.58
C VAL A 18 3.97 6.35 -2.63
N LYS A 19 3.82 7.30 -3.55
CA LYS A 19 2.57 8.04 -3.79
C LYS A 19 1.59 7.14 -4.54
N ILE A 20 0.67 6.54 -3.80
CA ILE A 20 -0.40 5.73 -4.36
C ILE A 20 -1.56 6.64 -4.80
N LYS A 21 -1.93 6.58 -6.08
CA LYS A 21 -3.07 7.33 -6.64
C LYS A 21 -4.27 6.40 -6.82
N ARG A 22 -5.48 6.92 -6.56
CA ARG A 22 -6.74 6.22 -6.79
C ARG A 22 -6.87 5.84 -8.28
N GLY A 23 -7.43 4.66 -8.54
CA GLY A 23 -7.70 4.17 -9.90
C GLY A 23 -6.48 3.56 -10.61
N ARG A 24 -5.29 3.59 -10.00
CA ARG A 24 -4.10 2.97 -10.58
C ARG A 24 -4.01 1.50 -10.21
N ILE A 25 -3.39 0.71 -11.08
CA ILE A 25 -3.04 -0.68 -10.76
C ILE A 25 -1.82 -0.65 -9.84
N ILE A 26 -1.89 -1.39 -8.74
CA ILE A 26 -0.84 -1.47 -7.73
C ILE A 26 -0.57 -2.94 -7.46
N LYS A 27 0.71 -3.29 -7.41
CA LYS A 27 1.23 -4.56 -6.96
C LYS A 27 1.95 -4.35 -5.63
N ILE A 28 1.55 -5.08 -4.61
CA ILE A 28 2.11 -5.01 -3.26
C ILE A 28 2.69 -6.38 -2.92
N GLY A 29 4.01 -6.43 -2.72
CA GLY A 29 4.67 -7.59 -2.15
C GLY A 29 4.66 -7.50 -0.62
N LEU A 30 4.25 -8.57 0.05
CA LEU A 30 4.29 -8.69 1.50
C LEU A 30 5.33 -9.73 1.92
N TYR A 31 5.94 -9.59 3.10
CA TYR A 31 6.94 -10.55 3.59
C TYR A 31 6.33 -11.91 3.96
N ASP A 32 5.07 -11.94 4.38
CA ASP A 32 4.34 -13.13 4.81
C ASP A 32 3.70 -13.91 3.63
N ARG A 33 3.87 -13.43 2.39
CA ARG A 33 3.26 -14.04 1.20
C ARG A 33 4.27 -14.25 0.08
N LYS A 34 4.19 -15.42 -0.55
CA LYS A 34 4.93 -15.73 -1.78
C LYS A 34 4.40 -14.96 -2.98
N GLU A 35 3.07 -14.83 -3.08
CA GLU A 35 2.42 -14.12 -4.18
C GLU A 35 2.08 -12.67 -3.80
N PRO A 36 2.35 -11.71 -4.71
CA PRO A 36 2.02 -10.32 -4.48
C PRO A 36 0.51 -10.06 -4.65
N ILE A 37 0.01 -9.08 -3.92
CA ILE A 37 -1.36 -8.62 -4.01
C ILE A 37 -1.46 -7.59 -5.13
N ILE A 38 -2.31 -7.86 -6.13
CA ILE A 38 -2.52 -6.96 -7.27
C ILE A 38 -3.96 -6.46 -7.26
N GLY A 39 -4.14 -5.16 -7.43
CA GLY A 39 -5.47 -4.55 -7.46
C GLY A 39 -5.47 -3.07 -7.79
N ILE A 40 -6.65 -2.48 -7.76
CA ILE A 40 -6.86 -1.06 -8.05
C ILE A 40 -6.74 -0.26 -6.77
N GLY A 41 -5.89 0.77 -6.78
CA GLY A 41 -5.74 1.72 -5.69
C GLY A 41 -7.04 2.46 -5.38
N LEU A 42 -7.40 2.49 -4.11
CA LEU A 42 -8.50 3.31 -3.59
C LEU A 42 -7.98 4.63 -3.03
N LYS A 43 -8.89 5.50 -2.55
CA LYS A 43 -8.50 6.72 -1.83
C LYS A 43 -7.69 6.32 -0.59
N ASN A 44 -6.47 6.84 -0.45
CA ASN A 44 -5.62 6.55 0.69
C ASN A 44 -6.27 7.03 1.98
N LYS A 45 -6.25 6.17 3.01
CA LYS A 45 -6.44 6.60 4.41
C LYS A 45 -5.05 6.94 4.95
N LYS A 46 -4.94 7.92 5.85
CA LYS A 46 -3.66 8.53 6.29
C LYS A 46 -2.53 7.52 6.55
N ASN A 47 -2.86 6.35 7.14
CA ASN A 47 -1.89 5.31 7.50
C ASN A 47 -2.12 3.96 6.78
N LYS A 48 -3.02 3.89 5.79
CA LYS A 48 -3.37 2.62 5.12
C LYS A 48 -3.51 2.77 3.61
N ILE A 49 -3.06 1.75 2.89
CA ILE A 49 -3.20 1.56 1.46
C ILE A 49 -4.51 0.81 1.23
N GLY A 50 -5.46 1.47 0.57
CA GLY A 50 -6.70 0.82 0.14
C GLY A 50 -6.50 0.17 -1.23
N LEU A 51 -6.84 -1.11 -1.35
CA LEU A 51 -6.75 -1.86 -2.61
C LEU A 51 -8.05 -2.59 -2.87
N LYS A 52 -8.61 -2.45 -4.08
CA LYS A 52 -9.76 -3.23 -4.54
C LYS A 52 -9.28 -4.34 -5.47
N ILE A 53 -9.67 -5.57 -5.16
CA ILE A 53 -9.34 -6.76 -5.94
C ILE A 53 -10.65 -7.40 -6.38
N SER A 54 -10.72 -7.80 -7.65
CA SER A 54 -11.80 -8.64 -8.16
C SER A 54 -11.21 -10.01 -8.46
N LYS A 55 -11.64 -11.05 -7.73
CA LYS A 55 -11.24 -12.44 -8.00
C LYS A 55 -12.51 -13.26 -8.18
N ARG A 56 -12.69 -13.83 -9.39
CA ARG A 56 -13.94 -14.50 -9.79
C ARG A 56 -15.15 -13.56 -9.62
N ARG A 57 -16.16 -13.96 -8.86
CA ARG A 57 -17.38 -13.19 -8.57
C ARG A 57 -17.31 -12.34 -7.30
N ALA A 58 -16.19 -12.39 -6.56
CA ALA A 58 -16.03 -11.65 -5.31
C ALA A 58 -15.24 -10.36 -5.52
N LYS A 59 -15.74 -9.27 -4.92
CA LYS A 59 -15.05 -7.97 -4.81
C LYS A 59 -14.54 -7.82 -3.38
N VAL A 60 -13.22 -7.78 -3.21
CA VAL A 60 -12.58 -7.68 -1.90
C VAL A 60 -11.87 -6.33 -1.79
N ILE A 61 -12.00 -5.69 -0.63
CA ILE A 61 -11.30 -4.44 -0.30
C ILE A 61 -10.30 -4.73 0.81
N PHE A 62 -9.03 -4.50 0.53
CA PHE A 62 -7.95 -4.61 1.51
C PHE A 62 -7.51 -3.23 2.00
N TYR A 63 -7.23 -3.11 3.30
CA TYR A 63 -6.59 -1.95 3.90
C TYR A 63 -5.28 -2.36 4.56
N ILE A 64 -4.18 -2.13 3.86
CA ILE A 64 -2.84 -2.55 4.27
C ILE A 64 -2.14 -1.39 4.98
N PRO A 65 -1.63 -1.55 6.21
CA PRO A 65 -0.87 -0.50 6.89
C PRO A 65 0.32 -0.01 6.05
N ARG A 66 0.54 1.31 5.95
CA ARG A 66 1.69 1.90 5.24
C ARG A 66 3.01 1.75 6.01
N ARG A 67 2.90 1.61 7.33
CA ARG A 67 4.01 1.48 8.27
C ARG A 67 4.09 0.05 8.78
N GLY A 68 5.30 -0.37 9.13
CA GLY A 68 5.59 -1.69 9.65
C GLY A 68 6.33 -2.59 8.65
N HIS A 69 6.93 -3.64 9.18
CA HIS A 69 7.80 -4.57 8.47
C HIS A 69 7.05 -5.56 7.56
N MET A 70 5.78 -5.31 7.26
CA MET A 70 4.94 -6.24 6.50
C MET A 70 5.08 -6.04 4.99
N ILE A 71 5.34 -4.81 4.52
CA ILE A 71 5.45 -4.50 3.10
C ILE A 71 6.89 -4.67 2.65
N LYS A 72 7.10 -5.58 1.69
CA LYS A 72 8.40 -5.80 1.04
C LYS A 72 8.62 -4.82 -0.12
N GLU A 73 7.61 -4.65 -0.97
CA GLU A 73 7.68 -3.77 -2.14
C GLU A 73 6.30 -3.20 -2.52
N ILE A 74 6.29 -2.02 -3.13
CA ILE A 74 5.10 -1.39 -3.70
C ILE A 74 5.42 -0.88 -5.10
N ASN A 75 4.77 -1.46 -6.10
CA ASN A 75 4.88 -1.04 -7.50
C ASN A 75 3.56 -0.44 -7.98
N VAL A 76 3.60 0.79 -8.48
CA VAL A 76 2.43 1.51 -9.02
C VAL A 76 2.58 1.60 -10.53
N PHE A 77 1.65 1.02 -11.27
CA PHE A 77 1.65 1.04 -12.73
C PHE A 77 0.83 2.23 -13.24
N TRP A 78 1.44 3.02 -14.12
CA TRP A 78 0.81 4.12 -14.84
C TRP A 78 1.11 3.94 -16.33
N ASP A 79 0.09 4.04 -17.18
CA ASP A 79 0.27 4.38 -18.60
C ASP A 79 1.11 5.64 -18.74
N LYS A 80 2.36 5.49 -19.21
CA LYS A 80 3.07 6.62 -19.82
C LYS A 80 2.14 7.14 -20.92
N LYS A 81 1.66 8.39 -20.81
CA LYS A 81 1.14 9.09 -21.99
C LYS A 81 2.25 8.98 -23.04
N LYS A 82 1.95 8.34 -24.18
CA LYS A 82 2.76 8.48 -25.39
C LYS A 82 2.78 9.99 -25.67
N ASN A 83 3.97 10.60 -25.54
CA ASN A 83 4.23 11.86 -26.22
C ASN A 83 4.25 11.57 -27.72
#